data_AF-A0A6A0HBR9-F1
#
_entry.id   AF-A0A6A0HBR9-F1
#
_cell.length_a   1.000
_cell.length_b   1.000
_cell.length_c   1.000
_cell.angle_alpha   90.00
_cell.angle_beta   90.00
_cell.angle_gamma   90.00
#
_symmetry.space_group_name_H-M   'P 1'
#
loop_
_entity.id
_entity.type
_entity.pdbx_description
1 polymer ?
#
loop_
_entity_poly.entity_id
_entity_poly.type
_entity_poly.pdbx_seq_one_letter_code
_entity_poly.pdbx_strand_id
1 'polypeptide(L)'
;MVRYFILLPIRVAILFVGTIYLVLGCAVIGQMPDGRIKRWLANCMFLSMFRIMARGFSNVVYYHNTHNRPRSDGICVANHTSPIDCIVLAQDGCFSFVSLFHI
;
A
#
# COMPACT_ATOMS: atom_id res chain seq x y z
N MET A 1 -8.50 7.04 27.99
CA MET A 1 -7.19 6.38 28.23
C MET A 1 -7.02 5.06 27.46
N VAL A 2 -8.03 4.19 27.41
CA VAL A 2 -8.05 2.93 26.61
C VAL A 2 -7.68 3.12 25.12
N ARG A 3 -8.12 4.23 24.51
CA ARG A 3 -7.88 4.53 23.08
C ARG A 3 -6.42 4.77 22.68
N TYR A 4 -5.56 5.26 23.58
CA TYR A 4 -4.15 5.51 23.25
C TYR A 4 -3.24 4.40 23.76
N PHE A 5 -3.58 3.79 24.90
CA PHE A 5 -2.77 2.71 25.48
C PHE A 5 -3.03 1.33 24.90
N ILE A 6 -4.17 1.07 24.26
CA ILE A 6 -4.51 -0.28 23.73
C ILE A 6 -4.68 -0.25 22.21
N LEU A 7 -5.42 0.72 21.66
CA LEU A 7 -5.63 0.78 20.21
C LEU A 7 -4.32 1.08 19.47
N LEU A 8 -3.53 2.03 19.94
CA LEU A 8 -2.29 2.46 19.28
C LEU A 8 -1.22 1.32 19.21
N PRO A 9 -0.92 0.56 20.28
CA PRO A 9 0.03 -0.54 20.18
C PRO A 9 -0.47 -1.73 19.36
N ILE A 10 -1.78 -2.04 19.38
CA ILE A 10 -2.35 -3.09 18.51
C ILE A 10 -2.19 -2.70 17.04
N ARG A 11 -2.46 -1.44 16.71
CA ARG A 11 -2.33 -0.90 15.35
C ARG A 11 -0.87 -0.96 14.88
N VAL A 12 0.06 -0.59 15.75
CA VAL A 12 1.52 -0.72 15.50
C VAL A 12 1.93 -2.17 15.32
N ALA A 13 1.45 -3.10 16.16
CA ALA A 13 1.74 -4.53 16.01
C ALA A 13 1.27 -5.09 14.66
N ILE A 14 0.07 -4.70 14.20
CA ILE A 14 -0.45 -5.08 12.87
C ILE A 14 0.43 -4.54 11.75
N LEU A 15 0.93 -3.30 11.86
CA LEU A 15 1.86 -2.72 10.90
C LEU A 15 3.17 -3.52 10.83
N PHE A 16 3.73 -3.89 11.99
CA PHE A 16 4.95 -4.71 12.06
C PHE A 16 4.76 -6.09 11.45
N VAL A 17 3.68 -6.79 11.80
CA VAL A 17 3.37 -8.12 11.23
C VAL A 17 3.16 -8.02 9.71
N GLY A 18 2.43 -7.01 9.24
CA GLY A 18 2.23 -6.75 7.82
C GLY A 18 3.55 -6.45 7.07
N THR A 19 4.47 -5.73 7.72
CA THR A 19 5.79 -5.41 7.15
C THR A 19 6.67 -6.65 7.07
N ILE A 20 6.71 -7.48 8.12
CA ILE A 20 7.46 -8.74 8.11
C ILE A 20 6.92 -9.68 7.03
N TYR A 21 5.60 -9.80 6.91
CA TYR A 21 4.97 -10.59 5.85
C TYR A 21 5.38 -10.13 4.44
N LEU A 22 5.45 -8.81 4.23
CA LEU A 22 5.91 -8.25 2.95
C LEU A 22 7.38 -8.55 2.69
N VAL A 23 8.26 -8.35 3.67
CA VAL A 23 9.71 -8.57 3.51
C VAL A 23 9.98 -10.03 3.17
N LEU A 24 9.35 -10.96 3.89
CA LEU A 24 9.50 -12.39 3.61
C LEU A 24 8.93 -12.76 2.23
N GLY A 25 7.75 -12.26 1.90
CA GLY A 25 7.13 -12.48 0.60
C GLY A 25 7.95 -11.94 -0.57
N CYS A 26 8.46 -10.72 -0.44
CA CYS A 26 9.30 -10.08 -1.44
C CYS A 26 10.65 -10.80 -1.58
N ALA A 27 11.22 -11.28 -0.47
CA ALA A 27 12.43 -12.10 -0.50
C ALA A 27 12.21 -13.42 -1.27
N VAL A 28 11.11 -14.12 -1.01
CA VAL A 28 10.75 -15.37 -1.72
C VAL A 28 10.49 -15.11 -3.21
N ILE A 29 9.71 -14.07 -3.53
CA ILE A 29 9.41 -13.68 -4.93
C ILE A 29 10.69 -13.22 -5.65
N GLY A 30 11.59 -12.54 -4.96
CA GLY A 30 12.85 -12.04 -5.50
C GLY A 30 13.79 -13.16 -5.97
N GLN A 31 13.74 -14.32 -5.31
CA GLN A 31 14.49 -15.52 -5.72
C GLN A 31 13.89 -16.22 -6.95
N MET A 32 12.67 -15.86 -7.37
CA MET A 32 11.99 -16.47 -8.51
C MET A 32 12.39 -15.79 -9.83
N PRO A 33 12.54 -16.54 -10.95
CA PRO A 33 12.83 -15.98 -12.26
C PRO A 33 11.73 -15.02 -12.74
N ASP A 34 12.12 -14.00 -13.50
CA ASP A 34 11.20 -12.98 -14.00
C ASP A 34 10.16 -13.58 -14.96
N GLY A 35 8.89 -13.50 -14.55
CA GLY A 35 7.77 -14.03 -15.31
C GLY A 35 6.46 -13.32 -14.94
N ARG A 36 5.42 -13.56 -15.75
CA ARG A 36 4.07 -13.00 -15.52
C ARG A 36 3.52 -13.39 -14.15
N ILE A 37 3.81 -14.62 -13.70
CA ILE A 37 3.37 -15.16 -12.41
C ILE A 37 4.04 -14.43 -11.25
N LYS A 38 5.37 -14.22 -11.31
CA LYS A 38 6.12 -13.44 -10.31
C LYS A 38 5.52 -12.04 -10.14
N ARG A 39 5.26 -11.36 -11.25
CA ARG A 39 4.70 -9.99 -11.26
C ARG A 39 3.27 -9.94 -10.72
N TRP A 40 2.46 -10.94 -11.05
CA TRP A 40 1.11 -11.09 -10.50
C TRP A 40 1.14 -11.36 -8.99
N LEU A 41 1.99 -12.28 -8.54
CA LEU A 41 2.14 -12.61 -7.11
C LEU A 41 2.63 -11.40 -6.33
N ALA A 42 3.62 -10.67 -6.86
CA ALA A 42 4.12 -9.43 -6.27
C ALA A 42 2.99 -8.40 -6.12
N ASN A 43 2.23 -8.13 -7.18
CA ASN A 43 1.09 -7.21 -7.12
C ASN A 43 0.05 -7.65 -6.09
N CYS A 44 -0.31 -8.94 -6.05
CA CYS A 44 -1.24 -9.47 -5.05
C CYS A 44 -0.71 -9.31 -3.62
N MET A 45 0.58 -9.55 -3.39
CA MET A 45 1.21 -9.37 -2.08
C MET A 45 1.26 -7.91 -1.65
N PHE A 46 1.70 -7.01 -2.52
CA PHE A 46 1.74 -5.57 -2.26
C PHE A 46 0.33 -5.03 -1.96
N LEU A 47 -0.68 -5.36 -2.77
CA LEU A 47 -2.07 -4.95 -2.54
C LEU A 47 -2.61 -5.46 -1.19
N SER A 48 -2.34 -6.73 -0.87
CA SER A 48 -2.78 -7.32 0.40
C SER A 48 -2.14 -6.61 1.60
N MET A 49 -0.85 -6.30 1.51
CA MET A 49 -0.12 -5.57 2.54
C MET A 49 -0.62 -4.13 2.69
N PHE A 50 -0.77 -3.36 1.61
CA PHE A 50 -1.26 -1.98 1.69
C PHE A 50 -2.67 -1.91 2.29
N ARG A 51 -3.53 -2.90 2.02
CA ARG A 51 -4.86 -3.03 2.66
C ARG A 51 -4.77 -3.32 4.16
N ILE A 52 -3.88 -4.23 4.58
CA ILE A 52 -3.66 -4.53 6.00
C ILE A 52 -3.08 -3.31 6.72
N MET A 53 -2.14 -2.60 6.09
CA MET A 53 -1.52 -1.38 6.59
C MET A 53 -2.53 -0.24 6.75
N ALA A 54 -3.38 -0.01 5.75
CA ALA A 54 -4.45 0.98 5.80
C ALA A 54 -5.44 0.70 6.94
N ARG A 55 -5.83 -0.57 7.10
CA ARG A 55 -6.60 -1.04 8.26
C ARG A 55 -5.81 -0.85 9.56
N GLY A 56 -4.49 -0.98 9.57
CA GLY A 56 -3.61 -0.67 10.70
C GLY A 56 -3.55 0.82 11.05
N PHE A 57 -3.71 1.73 10.10
CA PHE A 57 -3.76 3.18 10.38
C PHE A 57 -5.14 3.70 10.77
N SER A 58 -6.15 2.82 10.85
CA SER A 58 -7.57 3.20 10.97
C SER A 58 -8.03 4.13 9.86
N ASN A 59 -7.33 4.07 8.73
CA ASN A 59 -7.63 4.88 7.58
C ASN A 59 -8.65 4.13 6.72
N VAL A 60 -9.92 4.47 6.90
CA VAL A 60 -11.01 3.97 6.06
C VAL A 60 -11.13 4.94 4.88
N VAL A 61 -10.44 4.61 3.79
CA VAL A 61 -10.44 5.44 2.58
C VAL A 61 -11.71 5.16 1.79
N TYR A 62 -12.63 6.12 1.80
CA TYR A 62 -13.82 6.09 0.96
C TYR A 62 -13.52 6.71 -0.40
N TYR A 63 -13.31 5.86 -1.39
CA TYR A 63 -13.14 6.28 -2.78
C TYR A 63 -14.47 6.80 -3.34
N HIS A 64 -14.55 8.11 -3.58
CA HIS A 64 -15.61 8.72 -4.36
C HIS A 64 -15.23 8.72 -5.84
N ASN A 65 -16.22 8.72 -6.74
CA ASN A 65 -16.01 8.77 -8.20
C ASN A 65 -15.15 7.62 -8.74
N THR A 66 -15.52 6.38 -8.40
CA THR A 66 -14.85 5.15 -8.86
C THR A 66 -14.79 4.99 -10.38
N HIS A 67 -15.61 5.74 -11.13
CA HIS A 67 -15.57 5.80 -12.59
C HIS A 67 -14.28 6.43 -13.14
N ASN A 68 -13.62 7.31 -12.39
CA ASN A 68 -12.36 7.96 -12.77
C ASN A 68 -11.11 7.20 -12.27
N ARG A 69 -11.27 5.96 -11.82
CA ARG A 69 -10.12 5.18 -11.36
C ARG A 69 -9.13 4.96 -12.51
N PRO A 70 -7.84 5.24 -12.29
CA PRO A 70 -6.82 4.88 -13.27
C PRO A 70 -6.85 3.36 -13.49
N ARG A 71 -7.11 2.95 -14.74
CA ARG A 71 -6.91 1.57 -15.19
C ARG A 71 -5.40 1.26 -15.19
N SER A 72 -5.00 0.02 -15.48
CA SER A 72 -3.62 -0.48 -15.30
C SER A 72 -2.47 0.33 -15.93
N ASP A 73 -2.77 1.37 -16.71
CA ASP A 73 -1.83 2.27 -17.37
C ASP A 73 -2.17 3.77 -17.15
N GLY A 74 -3.02 4.07 -16.17
CA GLY A 74 -3.46 5.43 -15.86
C GLY A 74 -2.51 6.14 -14.89
N ILE A 75 -2.18 7.39 -15.19
CA ILE A 75 -1.34 8.23 -14.32
C ILE A 75 -2.24 8.91 -13.28
N CYS A 76 -1.93 8.71 -12.00
CA CYS A 76 -2.52 9.43 -10.88
C CYS A 76 -1.68 10.67 -10.57
N VAL A 77 -2.29 11.85 -10.56
CA VAL A 77 -1.66 13.10 -10.14
C VAL A 77 -2.32 13.57 -8.85
N ALA A 78 -1.54 13.70 -7.78
CA ALA A 78 -1.99 14.19 -6.48
C ALA A 78 -1.25 15.48 -6.13
N ASN A 79 -2.01 16.54 -5.83
CA ASN A 79 -1.45 17.86 -5.48
C ASN A 79 -0.74 17.88 -4.12
N HIS A 80 -1.14 16.99 -3.21
CA HIS A 80 -0.47 16.79 -1.93
C HIS A 80 0.10 15.37 -1.92
N THR A 81 1.42 15.26 -1.99
CA THR A 81 2.13 13.98 -2.02
C THR A 81 2.85 13.80 -0.68
N SER A 82 2.10 13.53 0.39
CA SER A 82 2.72 13.02 1.62
C SER A 82 2.94 11.50 1.49
N PRO A 83 3.90 10.91 2.23
CA PRO A 83 4.13 9.46 2.22
C PRO A 83 2.88 8.66 2.57
N ILE A 84 1.99 9.24 3.38
CA ILE A 84 0.71 8.66 3.79
C ILE A 84 -0.26 8.63 2.60
N ASP A 85 -0.25 9.66 1.76
CA ASP A 85 -1.09 9.73 0.55
C ASP A 85 -0.67 8.63 -0.46
N CYS A 86 0.64 8.37 -0.59
CA CYS A 86 1.14 7.27 -1.42
C CYS A 86 0.66 5.89 -0.91
N ILE A 87 0.71 5.66 0.41
CA ILE A 87 0.19 4.43 1.04
C ILE A 87 -1.32 4.29 0.81
N VAL A 88 -2.05 5.41 0.82
CA VAL A 88 -3.50 5.48 0.57
C VAL A 88 -3.89 5.23 -0.87
N LEU A 89 -3.04 5.60 -1.82
CA LEU A 89 -3.26 5.28 -3.23
C LEU A 89 -2.85 3.84 -3.54
N ALA A 90 -1.75 3.35 -2.96
CA ALA A 90 -1.19 2.02 -3.22
C ALA A 90 -2.07 0.85 -2.74
N GLN A 91 -3.05 1.09 -1.88
CA GLN A 91 -4.04 0.09 -1.45
C GLN A 91 -5.09 -0.23 -2.53
N ASP A 92 -5.27 0.63 -3.53
CA ASP A 92 -6.20 0.39 -4.65
C ASP A 92 -5.50 -0.33 -5.82
N GLY A 93 -4.22 -0.05 -6.03
CA GLY A 93 -3.46 -0.54 -7.18
C GLY A 93 -1.96 -0.42 -6.95
N CYS A 94 -1.18 -1.21 -7.70
CA CYS A 94 0.27 -1.02 -7.76
C CYS A 94 0.56 0.15 -8.71
N PHE A 95 0.58 1.37 -8.17
CA PHE A 95 0.87 2.59 -8.92
C PHE A 95 2.37 2.90 -8.95
N SER A 96 2.83 3.44 -10.08
CA SER A 96 4.14 4.07 -10.15
C SER A 96 4.01 5.52 -9.68
N PHE A 97 4.58 5.83 -8.51
CA PHE A 97 4.56 7.19 -7.97
C PHE A 97 5.75 7.97 -8.53
N VAL A 98 5.46 9.13 -9.14
CA VAL A 98 6.47 10.11 -9.56
C VAL A 98 6.17 11.41 -8.83
N SER A 99 7.12 11.87 -8.03
CA SER A 99 7.05 13.17 -7.36
C SER A 99 8.03 14.12 -8.06
N LEU A 100 7.51 15.21 -8.64
CA LEU A 100 8.34 16.30 -9.14
C LEU A 100 8.68 17.22 -7.98
N PHE A 101 9.91 17.16 -7.50
CA PHE A 101 10.43 18.19 -6.59
C PHE A 101 10.79 19.42 -7.43
N HIS A 102 10.08 20.52 -7.25
CA HIS A 102 10.44 21.81 -7.83
C HIS A 102 11.61 22.36 -7.02
N ILE A 103 12.80 22.41 -7.63
CA ILE A 103 14.00 23.08 -7.12
C ILE A 103 13.95 24.56 -7.45
#